data_AF-K7L8J3-F1
#
_entry.id   AF-K7L8J3-F1
#
_cell.length_a   1.000
_cell.length_b   1.000
_cell.length_c   1.000
_cell.angle_alpha   90.00
_cell.angle_beta   90.00
_cell.angle_gamma   90.00
#
_symmetry.space_group_name_H-M   'P 1'
#
loop_
_entity.id
_entity.type
_entity.pdbx_description
1 polymer ?
#
loop_
_entity_poly.entity_id
_entity_poly.type
_entity_poly.pdbx_seq_one_letter_code
_entity_poly.pdbx_strand_id
1 'polypeptide(L)' 'MVNPVKQLFSKCTVITIAHRITSILDSDMVLFLNQVLIEEYDSPKKLLKNKSSSLAQLVAEYARRSDSGFGT' A
#
# COMPACT_ATOMS: atom_id res chain seq x y z
N MET A 1 -4.33 2.10 -15.89
CA MET A 1 -4.89 0.74 -15.93
C MET A 1 -5.85 0.62 -14.75
N VAL A 2 -7.15 0.43 -14.99
CA VAL A 2 -8.12 0.23 -13.90
C VAL A 2 -7.94 -1.18 -13.32
N ASN A 3 -8.02 -1.32 -12.00
CA ASN A 3 -7.93 -2.62 -11.34
C ASN A 3 -9.19 -3.44 -11.65
N PRO A 4 -9.10 -4.59 -12.34
CA PRO A 4 -10.27 -5.39 -12.72
C PRO A 4 -11.13 -5.80 -11.52
N VAL A 5 -10.49 -6.01 -10.36
CA VAL A 5 -11.19 -6.35 -9.11
C VAL A 5 -12.11 -5.21 -8.69
N LYS A 6 -11.65 -3.96 -8.75
CA LYS A 6 -12.48 -2.79 -8.41
C LYS A 6 -13.68 -2.62 -9.33
N GLN A 7 -13.52 -2.95 -10.61
CA GLN A 7 -14.61 -2.84 -11.57
C GLN A 7 -15.66 -3.94 -11.36
N LEU A 8 -15.19 -5.19 -11.28
CA LEU A 8 -16.06 -6.37 -11.14
C LEU A 8 -16.84 -6.37 -9.82
N PHE A 9 -16.21 -5.91 -8.75
CA PHE A 9 -16.76 -5.89 -7.40
C PHE A 9 -17.08 -4.47 -6.93
N SER A 10 -17.38 -3.55 -7.85
CA SER A 10 -17.68 -2.14 -7.55
C SER A 10 -18.84 -1.92 -6.57
N LYS A 11 -19.70 -2.93 -6.36
CA LYS A 11 -20.81 -2.91 -5.40
C LYS A 11 -20.58 -3.79 -4.17
N CYS A 12 -19.37 -4.30 -3.97
CA CYS A 12 -19.01 -5.16 -2.85
C CYS A 12 -17.93 -4.49 -2.00
N THR A 13 -17.89 -4.81 -0.70
CA THR A 13 -16.71 -4.51 0.12
C THR A 13 -15.63 -5.52 -0.22
N VAL A 14 -14.49 -5.05 -0.71
CA VAL A 14 -13.34 -5.89 -1.04
C VAL A 14 -12.27 -5.73 0.04
N ILE A 15 -11.94 -6.82 0.72
CA ILE A 15 -10.82 -6.86 1.67
C ILE A 15 -9.71 -7.68 1.01
N THR A 16 -8.54 -7.07 0.85
CA THR A 16 -7.38 -7.71 0.20
C THR A 16 -6.20 -7.74 1.16
N ILE A 17 -5.58 -8.92 1.33
CA ILE A 17 -4.24 -9.03 1.92
C ILE A 17 -3.24 -8.76 0.79
N ALA A 18 -2.61 -7.59 0.82
CA ALA A 18 -1.73 -7.13 -0.25
C ALA A 18 -0.26 -7.16 0.17
N HIS A 19 0.58 -7.78 -0.66
CA HIS A 19 2.03 -7.74 -0.53
C HIS A 19 2.71 -6.83 -1.56
N ARG A 20 1.98 -6.44 -2.62
CA ARG A 20 2.48 -5.55 -3.68
C ARG A 20 2.13 -4.12 -3.33
N ILE A 21 3.12 -3.23 -3.32
CA ILE A 21 2.93 -1.81 -3.04
C ILE A 21 1.91 -1.17 -3.98
N THR A 22 1.93 -1.51 -5.27
CA THR A 22 0.94 -1.01 -6.23
C THR A 22 -0.50 -1.34 -5.83
N SER A 23 -0.75 -2.51 -5.25
CA SER A 23 -2.07 -2.92 -4.78
C SER A 23 -2.46 -2.20 -3.48
N ILE A 24 -1.49 -1.99 -2.58
CA ILE A 24 -1.70 -1.22 -1.33
C ILE A 24 -2.06 0.23 -1.68
N LEU A 25 -1.34 0.85 -2.61
CA LEU A 25 -1.56 2.23 -3.04
C LEU A 25 -2.85 2.44 -3.84
N ASP A 26 -3.34 1.40 -4.51
CA ASP A 26 -4.66 1.41 -5.16
C ASP A 26 -5.81 1.17 -4.16
N SER A 27 -5.57 0.89 -2.87
CA SER A 27 -6.68 0.65 -1.94
C SER A 27 -7.34 1.96 -1.48
N ASP A 28 -8.63 1.90 -1.13
CA ASP A 28 -9.32 3.07 -0.56
C ASP A 28 -8.83 3.35 0.89
N MET A 29 -8.58 2.28 1.64
CA MET A 29 -8.05 2.29 3.01
C MET A 29 -6.99 1.19 3.16
N VAL A 30 -6.00 1.41 4.02
CA VAL A 30 -4.94 0.47 4.36
C VAL A 30 -4.96 0.21 5.85
N LEU A 31 -5.00 -1.08 6.21
CA LEU A 31 -4.79 -1.55 7.58
C LEU A 31 -3.40 -2.19 7.64
N PHE A 32 -2.48 -1.58 8.37
CA PHE A 32 -1.15 -2.13 8.61
C PHE A 32 -1.14 -2.88 9.94
N LEU A 33 -0.81 -4.17 9.90
CA LEU A 33 -0.74 -5.03 11.08
C LEU A 33 0.73 -5.30 11.43
N ASN A 34 1.09 -5.08 12.68
CA ASN A 34 2.40 -5.42 13.24
C ASN A 34 2.18 -6.24 14.52
N GLN A 35 2.77 -7.43 14.60
CA GLN A 35 2.64 -8.33 15.77
C GLN A 35 1.19 -8.55 16.25
N VAL A 36 0.24 -8.79 15.32
CA VAL A 36 -1.20 -8.99 15.61
C VAL A 36 -1.90 -7.73 16.15
N LEU A 37 -1.23 -6.59 16.17
CA LEU A 37 -1.80 -5.28 16.52
C LEU A 37 -1.96 -4.41 15.28
N ILE A 38 -2.96 -3.53 15.32
CA ILE A 38 -3.16 -2.50 14.30
C ILE A 38 -2.15 -1.39 14.56
N GLU A 39 -1.20 -1.23 13.64
CA GLU A 39 -0.19 -0.19 13.69
C GLU A 39 -0.67 1.08 12.98
N GLU A 40 -1.30 0.94 11.81
CA GLU A 40 -1.85 2.06 11.04
C GLU A 40 -3.18 1.70 10.40
N TYR A 41 -4.09 2.67 10.34
CA TYR A 41 -5.35 2.54 9.62
C TYR A 41 -5.79 3.89 9.04
N ASP A 42 -5.60 4.07 7.73
CA ASP A 42 -6.08 5.26 6.99
C ASP A 42 -5.98 5.04 5.47
N SER A 43 -6.39 6.04 4.68
CA SER A 43 -6.16 6.07 3.24
C SER A 43 -4.66 6.09 2.90
N PRO A 44 -4.21 5.44 1.81
CA PRO A 44 -2.80 5.47 1.40
C PRO A 44 -2.26 6.90 1.29
N LYS A 45 -3.08 7.82 0.76
CA LYS A 45 -2.70 9.23 0.60
C LYS A 45 -2.39 9.92 1.93
N LYS A 46 -3.11 9.60 3.01
CA LYS A 46 -2.88 10.19 4.34
C LYS A 46 -1.68 9.56 5.02
N LEU A 47 -1.54 8.23 4.95
CA LEU A 47 -0.37 7.52 5.49
C LEU A 47 0.93 7.98 4.81
N LEU A 48 0.95 8.09 3.48
CA LEU A 48 2.12 8.56 2.73
C LEU A 48 2.55 10.00 3.02
N LYS A 49 1.64 10.86 3.50
CA LYS A 49 2.00 12.22 3.91
C LYS A 49 2.79 12.23 5.21
N ASN A 50 2.62 11.21 6.06
CA ASN A 50 3.38 11.06 7.27
C ASN A 50 4.67 10.27 6.99
N LYS A 51 5.84 10.94 7.00
CA LYS A 51 7.12 10.23 6.74
C LYS A 51 7.47 9.18 7.79
N SER A 52 6.90 9.26 9.00
CA SER A 52 7.11 8.24 10.04
C SER A 52 6.18 7.03 9.87
N SER A 53 5.24 7.06 8.93
CA SER A 53 4.28 5.97 8.76
C SER A 53 4.93 4.70 8.21
N SER A 54 4.47 3.54 8.66
CA SER A 54 4.91 2.22 8.18
C SER A 54 4.75 2.10 6.66
N LEU A 55 3.64 2.60 6.10
CA LEU A 55 3.45 2.63 4.65
C LEU A 55 4.48 3.55 3.95
N ALA A 56 4.72 4.75 4.48
CA ALA A 56 5.69 5.69 3.89
C ALA A 56 7.11 5.09 3.88
N GLN A 57 7.50 4.44 4.98
CA GLN A 57 8.78 3.75 5.10
C GLN A 57 8.89 2.57 4.11
N LEU A 58 7.83 1.77 3.97
CA LEU A 58 7.79 0.65 3.03
C LEU A 58 7.93 1.12 1.58
N VAL A 59 7.25 2.20 1.20
CA VAL A 59 7.36 2.78 -0.15
C VAL A 59 8.74 3.37 -0.40
N ALA A 60 9.33 4.06 0.58
CA ALA A 60 10.69 4.58 0.48
C ALA A 60 11.70 3.44 0.28
N GLU A 61 11.59 2.35 1.05
CA GLU A 61 12.44 1.17 0.90
C GLU A 61 12.34 0.55 -0.49
N TYR A 62 11.11 0.40 -1.00
CA TYR A 62 10.89 -0.14 -2.34
C TYR A 62 11.48 0.75 -3.43
N ALA A 63 11.31 2.07 -3.32
CA ALA A 63 11.89 3.02 -4.26
C ALA A 63 13.42 2.92 -4.29
N ARG A 64 14.08 2.80 -3.13
CA ARG A 64 15.53 2.61 -3.05
C ARG A 64 15.98 1.31 -3.73
N ARG A 65 15.22 0.23 -3.56
CA ARG A 65 15.55 -1.07 -4.18
C ARG A 65 15.32 -1.07 -5.69
N SER A 66 14.27 -0.40 -6.17
CA SER A 66 14.04 -0.28 -7.62
C SER A 66 15.11 0.55 -8.32
N ASP A 67 15.69 1.54 -7.64
CA ASP A 67 16.74 2.40 -8.20
C ASP A 67 18.10 1.67 -8.26
N SER A 68 18.39 0.77 -7.32
CA SER A 68 19.61 -0.04 -7.31
C SER A 68 19.73 -1.07 -8.45
N GLY A 69 18.75 -1.17 -9.36
CA GLY A 69 18.78 -2.02 -10.54
C GLY A 69 19.36 -1.38 -11.83
N PHE A 70 19.77 -0.10 -11.77
CA PHE A 70 20.38 0.63 -12.90
C PHE A 70 21.77 1.14 -12.50
N GLY A 71 22.79 0.28 -12.56
CA GLY A 71 24.15 0.63 -12.11
C GLY A 71 25.29 -0.25 -12.65
N THR A 72 25.06 -1.02 -13.72
CA THR A 72 26.12 -1.67 -14.52
C THR A 72 25.94 -1.32 -15.99
#